data_AF-A0A139RMR4-F1
#
_entry.id   AF-A0A139RMR4-F1
#
_cell.length_a   1.000
_cell.length_b   1.000
_cell.length_c   1.000
_cell.angle_alpha   90.00
_cell.angle_beta   90.00
_cell.angle_gamma   90.00
#
_symmetry.space_group_name_H-M   'P 1'
#
loop_
_entity.id
_entity.type
_entity.pdbx_description
1 polymer ?
#
loop_
_entity_poly.entity_id
_entity_poly.type
_entity_poly.pdbx_seq_one_letter_code
_entity_poly.pdbx_strand_id
1 'polypeptide(L)'
;MDPIGWEEEIEAVHLKILQEKINNYIHFLESKQYVERYGDNFDQKVIHITFQYSPSDNSLALLATVQKTLQNTDMSLKVELPE
;
A
#
# COMPACT_ATOMS: atom_id res chain seq x y z
N MET A 1 0.01 7.48 -12.50
CA MET A 1 -1.31 7.00 -12.97
C MET A 1 -1.05 5.69 -13.68
N ASP A 2 -1.70 4.60 -13.27
CA ASP A 2 -1.57 3.30 -13.96
C ASP A 2 -2.53 3.31 -15.16
N PRO A 3 -2.06 3.19 -16.42
CA PRO A 3 -2.87 3.44 -17.61
C PRO A 3 -3.70 2.23 -18.07
N ILE A 4 -3.65 1.11 -17.35
CA ILE A 4 -4.30 -0.14 -17.75
C ILE A 4 -5.70 -0.19 -17.11
N GLY A 5 -6.74 -0.25 -17.94
CA GLY A 5 -8.12 -0.37 -17.51
C GLY A 5 -8.43 -1.75 -16.91
N TRP A 6 -9.42 -1.81 -16.02
CA TRP A 6 -9.85 -3.04 -15.36
C TRP A 6 -10.71 -3.92 -16.30
N GLU A 7 -10.08 -4.70 -17.17
CA GLU A 7 -10.72 -5.91 -17.75
C GLU A 7 -10.48 -7.07 -16.76
N GLU A 8 -11.44 -8.00 -16.61
CA GLU A 8 -11.38 -9.09 -15.60
C GLU A 8 -10.10 -9.95 -15.67
N GLU A 9 -9.46 -10.04 -16.85
CA GLU A 9 -8.15 -10.70 -17.07
C GLU A 9 -6.96 -9.99 -16.38
N ILE A 10 -7.18 -8.79 -15.84
CA ILE A 10 -6.15 -7.89 -15.33
C ILE A 10 -6.28 -7.70 -13.81
N GLU A 11 -7.34 -8.18 -13.15
CA GLU A 11 -7.48 -8.05 -11.68
C GLU A 11 -6.30 -8.68 -10.94
N ALA A 12 -5.90 -9.89 -11.31
CA ALA A 12 -4.74 -10.56 -10.71
C ALA A 12 -3.43 -9.77 -10.95
N VAL A 13 -3.30 -9.12 -12.11
CA VAL A 13 -2.16 -8.24 -12.42
C VAL A 13 -2.21 -6.97 -11.56
N HIS A 14 -3.36 -6.33 -11.43
CA HIS A 14 -3.56 -5.16 -10.57
C HIS A 14 -3.28 -5.50 -9.10
N LEU A 15 -3.76 -6.63 -8.59
CA LEU A 15 -3.50 -7.10 -7.23
C LEU A 15 -2.02 -7.37 -7.00
N LYS A 16 -1.34 -8.00 -7.97
CA LYS A 16 0.10 -8.24 -7.89
C LYS A 16 0.88 -6.92 -7.86
N ILE A 17 0.57 -5.98 -8.75
CA ILE A 17 1.23 -4.66 -8.79
C ILE A 17 0.98 -3.90 -7.48
N LEU A 18 -0.25 -3.94 -6.95
CA LEU A 18 -0.59 -3.30 -5.68
C LEU A 18 0.21 -3.91 -4.52
N GLN A 19 0.28 -5.25 -4.45
CA GLN A 19 1.06 -5.96 -3.45
C GLN A 19 2.56 -5.62 -3.55
N GLU A 20 3.14 -5.64 -4.75
CA GLU A 20 4.55 -5.29 -4.97
C GLU A 20 4.85 -3.85 -4.55
N LYS A 21 3.98 -2.89 -4.90
CA LYS A 21 4.13 -1.49 -4.46
C LYS A 21 4.11 -1.38 -2.94
N ILE A 22 3.14 -1.99 -2.27
CA ILE A 22 3.04 -1.97 -0.80
C ILE A 22 4.30 -2.58 -0.17
N ASN A 23 4.73 -3.75 -0.64
CA ASN A 23 5.92 -4.44 -0.13
C ASN A 23 7.18 -3.58 -0.31
N ASN A 24 7.33 -2.89 -1.44
CA ASN A 24 8.46 -2.00 -1.67
C ASN A 24 8.48 -0.83 -0.68
N TYR A 25 7.32 -0.23 -0.36
CA TYR A 25 7.24 0.84 0.65
C TYR A 25 7.53 0.32 2.06
N ILE A 26 6.98 -0.84 2.43
CA ILE A 26 7.29 -1.48 3.72
C ILE A 26 8.80 -1.72 3.82
N HIS A 27 9.40 -2.33 2.79
CA HIS A 27 10.83 -2.58 2.77
C HIS A 27 11.66 -1.29 2.88
N PHE A 28 11.28 -0.22 2.18
CA PHE A 28 11.93 1.09 2.27
C PHE A 28 11.89 1.67 3.69
N LEU A 29 10.76 1.51 4.39
CA LEU A 29 10.59 1.95 5.77
C LEU A 29 11.39 1.07 6.76
N GLU A 30 11.31 -0.25 6.63
CA GLU A 30 12.03 -1.21 7.49
C GLU A 30 13.55 -1.10 7.34
N SER A 31 14.03 -0.92 6.12
CA SER A 31 15.46 -0.72 5.83
C SER A 31 15.95 0.69 6.17
N LYS A 32 15.07 1.57 6.67
CA LYS A 32 15.40 2.93 7.10
C LYS A 32 16.08 3.77 6.01
N GLN A 33 15.78 3.51 4.75
CA GLN A 33 16.37 4.22 3.60
C GLN A 33 16.08 5.73 3.61
N TYR A 34 15.07 6.18 4.36
CA TYR A 34 14.72 7.59 4.53
C TYR A 34 15.63 8.34 5.52
N VAL A 35 16.36 7.64 6.41
CA VAL A 35 17.02 8.27 7.57
C VAL A 35 18.10 9.26 7.16
N GLU A 36 18.91 8.94 6.14
CA GLU A 36 19.96 9.85 5.66
C GLU A 36 19.39 11.18 5.17
N ARG A 37 18.18 11.16 4.59
CA ARG A 37 17.57 12.33 3.96
C ARG A 37 16.64 13.11 4.87
N TYR A 38 15.95 12.43 5.78
CA TYR A 38 14.87 13.03 6.58
C TYR A 38 15.05 12.84 8.10
N GLY A 39 16.06 12.10 8.54
CA GLY A 39 16.20 11.68 9.94
C GLY A 39 15.25 10.55 10.32
N ASP A 40 15.23 10.16 11.61
CA ASP A 40 14.37 9.08 12.14
C ASP A 40 13.35 9.54 13.19
N ASN A 41 13.08 10.86 13.25
CA ASN A 41 12.23 11.47 14.28
C ASN A 41 10.78 11.62 13.79
N PHE A 42 10.10 10.49 13.56
CA PHE A 42 8.69 10.49 13.16
C PHE A 42 7.82 9.87 14.25
N ASP A 43 6.69 10.50 14.54
CA ASP A 43 5.70 9.95 15.47
C ASP A 43 4.99 8.70 14.89
N GLN A 44 4.78 8.67 13.57
CA GLN A 44 4.11 7.58 12.88
C GLN A 44 4.53 7.48 11.41
N LYS A 45 4.60 6.26 10.89
CA LYS A 45 4.81 5.98 9.47
C LYS A 45 3.48 5.55 8.86
N VAL A 46 2.98 6.31 7.88
CA VAL A 46 1.69 6.03 7.23
C VAL A 46 1.89 5.82 5.75
N ILE A 47 1.55 4.62 5.25
CA ILE A 47 1.41 4.36 3.83
C ILE A 47 -0.01 4.73 3.45
N HIS A 48 -0.17 5.82 2.68
CA HIS A 48 -1.46 6.31 2.25
C HIS A 48 -1.76 5.87 0.81
N ILE A 49 -2.86 5.15 0.62
CA ILE A 49 -3.32 4.65 -0.67
C ILE A 49 -4.64 5.32 -1.04
N THR A 50 -4.68 5.96 -2.19
CA THR A 50 -5.88 6.52 -2.80
C THR A 50 -6.20 5.76 -4.08
N PHE A 51 -7.45 5.33 -4.22
CA PHE A 51 -7.92 4.63 -5.40
C PHE A 51 -8.58 5.60 -6.39
N GLN A 52 -8.20 5.51 -7.67
CA GLN A 52 -8.86 6.28 -8.74
C GLN A 52 -10.25 5.70 -9.10
N TYR A 53 -10.40 4.39 -8.97
CA TYR A 53 -11.65 3.64 -9.20
C TYR A 53 -11.87 2.70 -8.02
N SER A 54 -13.13 2.38 -7.72
CA SER A 54 -13.47 1.51 -6.61
C SER A 54 -12.72 0.16 -6.72
N PRO A 55 -11.97 -0.25 -5.68
CA PRO A 55 -11.27 -1.52 -5.65
C PRO A 55 -12.25 -2.70 -5.56
N SER A 56 -11.82 -3.87 -5.99
CA SER A 56 -12.57 -5.12 -5.82
C SER A 56 -12.52 -5.65 -4.39
N ASP A 57 -13.40 -6.60 -4.06
CA ASP A 57 -13.38 -7.31 -2.78
C ASP A 57 -12.04 -8.02 -2.52
N ASN A 58 -11.40 -8.55 -3.57
CA ASN A 58 -10.08 -9.16 -3.45
C ASN A 58 -9.01 -8.14 -3.05
N SER A 59 -9.09 -6.92 -3.60
CA SER A 59 -8.21 -5.82 -3.22
C SER A 59 -8.42 -5.41 -1.77
N LEU A 60 -9.67 -5.30 -1.33
CA LEU A 60 -10.00 -5.00 0.08
C LEU A 60 -9.48 -6.10 1.03
N ALA A 61 -9.62 -7.37 0.66
CA ALA A 61 -9.08 -8.50 1.44
C ALA A 61 -7.54 -8.48 1.54
N LEU A 62 -6.85 -8.12 0.45
CA LEU A 62 -5.40 -7.92 0.45
C LEU A 62 -5.01 -6.78 1.40
N LEU A 63 -5.68 -5.63 1.31
CA LEU A 63 -5.41 -4.47 2.17
C LEU A 63 -5.65 -4.77 3.65
N ALA A 64 -6.72 -5.51 3.97
CA ALA A 64 -6.99 -5.96 5.33
C ALA A 64 -5.91 -6.92 5.85
N THR A 65 -5.35 -7.77 4.98
CA THR A 65 -4.24 -8.66 5.32
C THR A 65 -2.97 -7.87 5.60
N VAL A 66 -2.63 -6.89 4.76
CA VAL A 66 -1.49 -5.99 4.98
C VAL A 66 -1.67 -5.20 6.28
N GLN A 67 -2.85 -4.65 6.54
CA GLN A 67 -3.15 -3.94 7.79
C GLN A 67 -2.87 -4.82 9.00
N LYS A 68 -3.28 -6.09 8.98
CA LYS A 68 -2.97 -7.05 10.05
C LYS A 68 -1.47 -7.31 10.21
N THR A 69 -0.74 -7.48 9.11
CA THR A 69 0.72 -7.66 9.16
C THR A 69 1.43 -6.47 9.82
N LEU A 70 0.93 -5.26 9.57
CA LEU A 70 1.51 -4.03 10.12
C LEU A 70 1.09 -3.73 11.58
N GLN A 71 0.12 -4.44 12.15
CA GLN A 71 -0.40 -4.15 13.52
C GLN A 71 0.66 -4.17 14.62
N ASN A 72 1.74 -4.94 14.45
CA ASN A 72 2.82 -5.04 15.43
C ASN A 72 4.02 -4.12 15.10
N THR A 73 3.84 -3.18 14.19
CA THR A 73 4.88 -2.24 13.74
C THR A 73 4.46 -0.81 14.06
N ASP A 74 5.38 0.14 13.90
CA ASP A 74 5.10 1.59 13.95
C ASP A 74 4.56 2.14 12.61
N MET A 75 4.23 1.24 11.68
CA MET A 75 3.67 1.54 10.37
C MET A 75 2.15 1.32 10.38
N SER A 76 1.47 2.06 9.51
CA SER A 76 0.04 1.96 9.34
C SER A 76 -0.34 2.15 7.87
N LEU A 77 -1.44 1.51 7.48
CA LEU A 77 -2.00 1.63 6.13
C LEU A 77 -3.31 2.42 6.19
N LYS A 78 -3.35 3.57 5.52
CA LYS A 78 -4.55 4.36 5.33
C LYS A 78 -5.04 4.17 3.90
N VAL A 79 -6.32 3.85 3.74
CA VAL A 79 -6.96 3.64 2.43
C VAL A 79 -8.09 4.65 2.26
N GLU A 80 -8.07 5.38 1.16
CA GLU A 80 -9.13 6.30 0.74
C GLU A 80 -9.73 5.80 -0.57
N LEU A 81 -11.06 5.68 -0.58
CA LEU A 81 -11.86 5.26 -1.72
C LEU A 81 -12.36 6.50 -2.49
N PRO A 82 -12.53 6.41 -3.83
CA PRO A 82 -13.14 7.50 -4.59
C PRO A 82 -14.60 7.72 -4.16
N GLU A 83 -15.05 8.98 -4.20
CA GLU A 83 -16.45 9.39 -3.96
C GLU A 83 -17.42 8.92 -5.06
#